data_AF-A0A7V7X0X4-F1
#
_entry.id   AF-A0A7V7X0X4-F1
#
_cell.length_a   1.000
_cell.length_b   1.000
_cell.length_c   1.000
_cell.angle_alpha   90.00
_cell.angle_beta   90.00
_cell.angle_gamma   90.00
#
_symmetry.space_group_name_H-M   'P 1'
#
loop_
_entity.id
_entity.type
_entity.pdbx_description
1 polymer ?
#
loop_
_entity_poly.entity_id
_entity_poly.type
_entity_poly.pdbx_seq_one_letter_code
_entity_poly.pdbx_strand_id
1 'polypeptide(L)'
;MKIVKRMCFQKYNRRSVMIPIKRQLFIFGALVLSGLTGIVLFMAGIHGKSNEINNNWLPSIIHVSNINKLTSDFRINELQHILSLNNDQMNAYESEIVRITELINGELRMYEPLITTPLEKTLYADFVLKWNEYLKQHQQMVSLSRENRNEEAKILIRDRSDMLFKEYSSSLKALVAENRHLAHIETVEGRDLVWLSVANILLVLGLVAYAVYTTVQYMKKMFNKVITSCVSIMTELSV
;
A
#
# COMPACT_ATOMS: atom_id res chain seq x y z
N MET A 1 -58.78 41.91 12.91
CA MET A 1 -57.89 40.75 12.62
C MET A 1 -56.91 40.95 11.46
N LYS A 2 -57.32 41.41 10.25
CA LYS A 2 -56.40 41.66 9.11
C LYS A 2 -55.30 42.72 9.38
N ILE A 3 -55.62 43.75 10.16
CA ILE A 3 -54.70 44.86 10.49
C ILE A 3 -53.60 44.40 11.46
N VAL A 4 -53.96 43.68 12.53
CA VAL A 4 -53.00 43.06 13.48
C VAL A 4 -52.05 42.09 12.76
N LYS A 5 -52.59 41.27 11.85
CA LYS A 5 -51.79 40.33 11.05
C LYS A 5 -50.81 41.06 10.11
N ARG A 6 -51.21 42.20 9.51
CA ARG A 6 -50.31 43.06 8.72
C ARG A 6 -49.26 43.74 9.59
N MET A 7 -49.61 44.27 10.77
CA MET A 7 -48.66 44.96 11.67
C MET A 7 -47.61 44.00 12.27
N CYS A 8 -48.01 42.80 12.69
CA CYS A 8 -47.06 41.76 13.14
C CYS A 8 -46.06 41.37 12.04
N PHE A 9 -46.53 41.21 10.80
CA PHE A 9 -45.70 40.77 9.69
C PHE A 9 -44.83 41.92 9.12
N GLN A 10 -45.30 43.16 9.18
CA GLN A 10 -44.59 44.35 8.70
C GLN A 10 -43.41 44.75 9.61
N LYS A 11 -43.49 44.45 10.92
CA LYS A 11 -42.39 44.67 11.88
C LYS A 11 -41.24 43.65 11.73
N TYR A 12 -41.47 42.53 11.06
CA TYR A 12 -40.46 41.48 10.83
C TYR A 12 -40.17 41.33 9.32
N ASN A 13 -39.24 42.16 8.83
CA ASN A 13 -38.84 42.25 7.42
C ASN A 13 -38.29 40.91 6.89
N ARG A 14 -38.76 40.45 5.72
CA ARG A 14 -38.27 39.22 5.04
C ARG A 14 -36.74 39.18 4.89
N ARG A 15 -36.10 40.35 4.74
CA ARG A 15 -34.64 40.47 4.66
C ARG A 15 -33.92 40.14 5.97
N SER A 16 -34.47 40.46 7.14
CA SER A 16 -33.83 40.14 8.44
C SER A 16 -33.83 38.64 8.73
N VAL A 17 -34.72 37.87 8.07
CA VAL A 17 -34.84 36.41 8.19
C VAL A 17 -33.99 35.66 7.17
N MET A 18 -33.96 36.13 5.91
CA MET A 18 -33.25 35.44 4.83
C MET A 18 -31.72 35.50 4.95
N ILE A 19 -31.15 36.60 5.50
CA ILE A 19 -29.69 36.78 5.62
C ILE A 19 -29.03 35.69 6.51
N PRO A 20 -29.50 35.42 7.75
CA PRO A 20 -28.90 34.39 8.60
C PRO A 20 -29.10 32.97 8.07
N ILE A 21 -30.26 32.68 7.45
CA ILE A 21 -30.55 31.36 6.85
C ILE A 21 -29.63 31.10 5.65
N LYS A 22 -29.43 32.09 4.76
CA LYS A 22 -28.49 31.98 3.64
C LYS A 22 -27.05 31.78 4.12
N ARG A 23 -26.65 32.47 5.19
CA ARG A 23 -25.32 32.29 5.81
C ARG A 23 -25.14 30.88 6.37
N GLN A 24 -26.16 30.32 7.04
CA GLN A 24 -26.11 28.96 7.58
C GLN A 24 -26.08 27.90 6.47
N LEU A 25 -26.85 28.09 5.40
CA LEU A 25 -26.82 27.22 4.23
C LEU A 25 -25.45 27.23 3.54
N PHE A 26 -24.81 28.40 3.46
CA PHE A 26 -23.45 28.53 2.94
C PHE A 26 -22.42 27.81 3.83
N ILE A 27 -22.50 27.96 5.16
CA ILE A 27 -21.61 27.25 6.11
C ILE A 27 -21.82 25.73 5.99
N PHE A 28 -23.06 25.28 5.91
CA PHE A 28 -23.36 23.85 5.73
C PHE A 28 -22.78 23.32 4.42
N GLY A 29 -22.96 24.04 3.31
CA GLY A 29 -22.36 23.69 2.02
C GLY A 29 -20.83 23.64 2.07
N ALA A 30 -20.20 24.59 2.75
CA ALA A 30 -18.75 24.61 2.93
C ALA A 30 -18.24 23.42 3.77
N LEU A 31 -18.96 23.04 4.84
CA LEU A 31 -18.62 21.89 5.68
C LEU A 31 -18.75 20.55 4.92
N VAL A 32 -19.81 20.41 4.13
CA VAL A 32 -19.98 19.23 3.27
C VAL A 32 -18.86 19.15 2.24
N LEU A 33 -18.53 20.28 1.60
CA LEU A 33 -17.44 20.33 0.62
C LEU A 33 -16.08 19.98 1.25
N SER A 34 -15.77 20.49 2.45
CA SER A 34 -14.52 20.13 3.14
C SER A 34 -14.45 18.64 3.50
N GLY A 35 -15.58 18.04 3.89
CA GLY A 35 -15.66 16.60 4.16
C GLY A 35 -15.43 15.77 2.90
N LEU A 36 -16.03 16.16 1.76
CA LEU A 36 -15.82 15.51 0.47
C LEU A 36 -14.36 15.58 0.01
N THR A 37 -13.71 16.73 0.16
CA THR A 37 -12.28 16.88 -0.16
C THR A 37 -11.40 15.96 0.70
N GLY A 38 -11.72 15.81 2.00
CA GLY A 38 -11.03 14.89 2.89
C GLY A 38 -11.13 13.42 2.43
N ILE A 39 -12.31 12.98 2.00
CA ILE A 39 -12.53 11.63 1.47
C ILE A 39 -11.76 11.41 0.16
N VAL A 40 -11.73 12.41 -0.73
CA VAL A 40 -10.99 12.30 -2.00
C VAL A 40 -9.48 12.18 -1.76
N LEU A 41 -8.92 13.00 -0.86
CA LEU A 41 -7.49 12.92 -0.50
C LEU A 41 -7.13 11.59 0.17
N PHE A 42 -8.02 11.07 1.02
CA PHE A 42 -7.88 9.75 1.61
C PHE A 42 -7.82 8.64 0.56
N MET A 43 -8.80 8.62 -0.34
CA MET A 43 -8.89 7.62 -1.42
C MET A 43 -7.66 7.69 -2.32
N ALA A 44 -7.18 8.89 -2.66
CA ALA A 44 -5.96 9.06 -3.46
C ALA A 44 -4.71 8.51 -2.74
N GLY A 45 -4.56 8.78 -1.44
CA GLY A 45 -3.44 8.28 -0.65
C GLY A 45 -3.43 6.76 -0.51
N ILE A 46 -4.57 6.16 -0.12
CA ILE A 46 -4.69 4.69 0.02
C ILE A 46 -4.53 3.97 -1.31
N HIS A 47 -5.07 4.52 -2.39
CA HIS A 47 -4.95 3.91 -3.70
C HIS A 47 -3.48 3.85 -4.15
N GLY A 48 -2.70 4.91 -3.92
CA GLY A 48 -1.26 4.91 -4.19
C GLY A 48 -0.51 3.85 -3.37
N LYS A 49 -0.74 3.81 -2.05
CA LYS A 49 -0.10 2.85 -1.15
C LYS A 49 -0.44 1.39 -1.49
N SER A 50 -1.72 1.11 -1.79
CA SER A 50 -2.16 -0.22 -2.22
C SER A 50 -1.57 -0.61 -3.58
N ASN A 51 -1.38 0.35 -4.48
CA ASN A 51 -0.79 0.13 -5.79
C ASN A 51 0.69 -0.26 -5.68
N GLU A 52 1.46 0.41 -4.83
CA GLU A 52 2.86 0.07 -4.55
C GLU A 52 3.00 -1.34 -3.96
N ILE A 53 2.16 -1.70 -2.99
CA ILE A 53 2.16 -3.06 -2.40
C ILE A 53 1.86 -4.11 -3.46
N ASN A 54 0.83 -3.92 -4.27
CA ASN A 54 0.38 -4.94 -5.21
C ASN A 54 1.27 -5.05 -6.46
N ASN A 55 1.84 -3.94 -6.91
CA ASN A 55 2.56 -3.90 -8.19
C ASN A 55 4.07 -3.83 -8.06
N ASN A 56 4.59 -3.56 -6.85
CA ASN A 56 6.03 -3.55 -6.58
C ASN A 56 6.40 -4.56 -5.50
N TRP A 57 6.01 -4.32 -4.24
CA TRP A 57 6.57 -5.07 -3.11
C TRP A 57 6.20 -6.55 -3.08
N LEU A 58 4.92 -6.88 -3.32
CA LEU A 58 4.48 -8.27 -3.33
C LEU A 58 5.09 -9.06 -4.51
N PRO A 59 5.06 -8.55 -5.76
CA PRO A 59 5.80 -9.15 -6.87
C PRO A 59 7.30 -9.33 -6.57
N SER A 60 7.97 -8.31 -6.01
CA SER A 60 9.39 -8.41 -5.63
C SER A 60 9.66 -9.56 -4.67
N ILE A 61 8.85 -9.69 -3.61
CA ILE A 61 8.97 -10.80 -2.65
C ILE A 61 8.83 -12.16 -3.36
N ILE A 62 7.86 -12.28 -4.28
CA ILE A 62 7.59 -13.51 -5.01
C ILE A 62 8.78 -13.86 -5.92
N HIS A 63 9.21 -12.93 -6.78
CA HIS A 63 10.28 -13.17 -7.74
C HIS A 63 11.61 -13.51 -7.05
N VAL A 64 12.00 -12.76 -6.02
CA VAL A 64 13.23 -13.05 -5.25
C VAL A 64 13.13 -14.39 -4.51
N SER A 65 11.97 -14.73 -3.96
CA SER A 65 11.75 -16.04 -3.33
C SER A 65 11.84 -17.18 -4.34
N ASN A 66 11.29 -16.99 -5.55
CA ASN A 66 11.39 -17.95 -6.64
C ASN A 66 12.84 -18.15 -7.09
N ILE A 67 13.62 -17.07 -7.24
CA ILE A 67 15.06 -17.15 -7.53
C ILE A 67 15.78 -17.97 -6.46
N ASN A 68 15.49 -17.73 -5.18
CA ASN A 68 16.12 -18.48 -4.08
C ASN A 68 15.73 -19.98 -4.10
N LYS A 69 14.49 -20.29 -4.46
CA LYS A 69 14.05 -21.68 -4.64
C LYS A 69 14.75 -22.33 -5.84
N LEU A 70 14.73 -21.69 -7.01
CA LEU A 70 15.28 -22.22 -8.24
C LEU A 70 16.80 -22.44 -8.15
N THR A 71 17.53 -21.54 -7.50
CA THR A 71 18.97 -21.73 -7.23
C THR A 71 19.24 -22.90 -6.27
N SER A 72 18.29 -23.22 -5.38
CA SER A 72 18.36 -24.45 -4.57
C SER A 72 18.06 -25.70 -5.40
N ASP A 73 17.05 -25.65 -6.27
CA ASP A 73 16.71 -26.73 -7.22
C ASP A 73 17.90 -26.99 -8.18
N PHE A 74 18.60 -25.95 -8.63
CA PHE A 74 19.83 -26.05 -9.41
C PHE A 74 20.88 -26.89 -8.68
N ARG A 75 21.22 -26.52 -7.43
CA ARG A 75 22.21 -27.24 -6.61
C ARG A 75 21.81 -28.70 -6.35
N ILE A 76 20.52 -28.97 -6.18
CA ILE A 76 20.03 -30.35 -6.03
C ILE A 76 20.34 -31.16 -7.30
N ASN A 77 20.10 -30.62 -8.49
CA ASN A 77 20.42 -31.30 -9.74
C ASN A 77 21.93 -31.51 -9.94
N GLU A 78 22.77 -30.57 -9.51
CA GLU A 78 24.23 -30.77 -9.50
C GLU A 78 24.63 -31.96 -8.63
N LEU A 79 24.06 -32.07 -7.43
CA LEU A 79 24.33 -33.19 -6.53
C LEU A 79 23.87 -34.52 -7.14
N GLN A 80 22.72 -34.55 -7.81
CA GLN A 80 22.24 -35.75 -8.50
C GLN A 80 23.11 -36.12 -9.71
N HIS A 81 23.64 -35.12 -10.43
CA HIS A 81 24.59 -35.33 -11.51
C HIS A 81 25.85 -36.04 -11.01
N ILE A 82 26.46 -35.56 -9.91
CA ILE A 82 27.61 -36.20 -9.25
C ILE A 82 27.34 -37.65 -8.80
N LEU A 83 26.11 -37.93 -8.36
CA LEU A 83 25.73 -39.27 -7.89
C LEU A 83 25.40 -40.25 -9.02
N SER A 84 25.28 -39.74 -10.25
CA SER A 84 24.98 -40.56 -11.43
C SER A 84 26.25 -41.25 -11.93
N LEU A 85 26.09 -42.46 -12.49
CA LEU A 85 27.21 -43.25 -13.07
C LEU A 85 27.01 -43.58 -14.55
N ASN A 86 25.84 -43.25 -15.12
CA ASN A 86 25.58 -43.43 -16.55
C ASN A 86 25.33 -42.08 -17.23
N ASN A 87 25.70 -42.01 -18.51
CA ASN A 87 25.64 -40.78 -19.28
C ASN A 87 24.22 -40.27 -19.51
N ASP A 88 23.22 -41.17 -19.59
CA ASP A 88 21.84 -40.79 -19.84
C ASP A 88 21.24 -40.02 -18.66
N GLN A 89 21.51 -40.44 -17.42
CA GLN A 89 21.12 -39.71 -16.21
C GLN A 89 21.83 -38.37 -16.12
N MET A 90 23.14 -38.32 -16.38
CA MET A 90 23.90 -37.06 -16.40
C MET A 90 23.33 -36.07 -17.44
N ASN A 91 23.02 -36.55 -18.66
CA ASN A 91 22.37 -35.75 -19.70
C ASN A 91 21.02 -35.18 -19.25
N ALA A 92 20.23 -35.98 -18.53
CA ALA A 92 18.92 -35.54 -18.02
C ALA A 92 19.07 -34.43 -16.97
N TYR A 93 19.99 -34.56 -16.02
CA TYR A 93 20.23 -33.52 -15.01
C TYR A 93 20.82 -32.24 -15.61
N GLU A 94 21.70 -32.34 -16.61
CA GLU A 94 22.18 -31.17 -17.35
C GLU A 94 21.05 -30.44 -18.09
N SER A 95 20.16 -31.19 -18.73
CA SER A 95 18.99 -30.61 -19.41
C SER A 95 18.07 -29.88 -18.44
N GLU A 96 17.85 -30.45 -17.25
CA GLU A 96 17.06 -29.82 -16.19
C GLU A 96 17.76 -28.57 -15.62
N ILE A 97 19.08 -28.61 -15.47
CA ILE A 97 19.89 -27.45 -15.05
C ILE A 97 19.77 -26.29 -16.05
N VAL A 98 19.81 -26.57 -17.36
CA VAL A 98 19.59 -25.56 -18.41
C VAL A 98 18.19 -24.95 -18.26
N ARG A 99 17.16 -25.78 -18.12
CA ARG A 99 15.77 -25.33 -17.92
C ARG A 99 15.61 -24.46 -16.66
N ILE A 100 16.20 -24.86 -15.54
CA ILE A 100 16.18 -24.08 -14.29
C ILE A 100 16.91 -22.74 -14.48
N THR A 101 18.03 -22.73 -15.20
CA THR A 101 18.79 -21.50 -15.48
C THR A 101 17.96 -20.51 -16.30
N GLU A 102 17.20 -20.98 -17.29
CA GLU A 102 16.27 -20.14 -18.05
C GLU A 102 15.17 -19.55 -17.16
N LEU A 103 14.63 -20.33 -16.23
CA LEU A 103 13.64 -19.86 -15.26
C LEU A 103 14.23 -18.80 -14.32
N ILE A 104 15.43 -19.03 -13.78
CA ILE A 104 16.14 -18.06 -12.95
C ILE A 104 16.30 -16.74 -13.71
N ASN A 105 16.76 -16.79 -14.96
CA ASN A 105 16.91 -15.61 -15.80
C ASN A 105 15.57 -14.91 -16.08
N GLY A 106 14.48 -15.67 -16.21
CA GLY A 106 13.12 -15.13 -16.30
C GLY A 106 12.73 -14.34 -15.06
N GLU A 107 12.88 -14.93 -13.88
CA GLU A 107 12.56 -14.28 -12.60
C GLU A 107 13.44 -13.04 -12.36
N LEU A 108 14.73 -13.09 -12.73
CA LEU A 108 15.62 -11.93 -12.63
C LEU A 108 15.16 -10.76 -13.51
N ARG A 109 14.75 -11.01 -14.75
CA ARG A 109 14.20 -9.98 -15.63
C ARG A 109 12.91 -9.35 -15.10
N MET A 110 12.10 -10.13 -14.38
CA MET A 110 10.86 -9.63 -13.77
C MET A 110 11.15 -8.83 -12.50
N TYR A 111 12.18 -9.22 -11.74
CA TYR A 111 12.54 -8.54 -10.50
C TYR A 111 13.34 -7.24 -10.70
N GLU A 112 14.29 -7.21 -11.64
CA GLU A 112 15.17 -6.06 -11.87
C GLU A 112 14.45 -4.69 -11.99
N PRO A 113 13.32 -4.55 -12.73
CA PRO A 113 12.60 -3.27 -12.80
C PRO A 113 11.85 -2.88 -11.51
N LEU A 114 11.71 -3.80 -10.55
CA LEU A 114 11.02 -3.58 -9.27
C LEU A 114 11.97 -3.07 -8.16
N ILE A 115 13.26 -2.98 -8.45
CA ILE A 115 14.26 -2.46 -7.51
C ILE A 115 14.09 -0.95 -7.38
N THR A 116 13.81 -0.48 -6.16
CA THR A 116 13.51 0.94 -5.92
C THR A 116 14.49 1.60 -4.96
N THR A 117 15.19 0.83 -4.12
CA THR A 117 16.10 1.36 -3.10
C THR A 117 17.58 1.09 -3.40
N PRO A 118 18.50 1.94 -2.88
CA PRO A 118 19.94 1.69 -2.98
C PRO A 118 20.39 0.38 -2.30
N LEU A 119 19.73 -0.01 -1.21
CA LEU A 119 20.03 -1.25 -0.49
C LEU A 119 19.65 -2.47 -1.34
N GLU A 120 18.46 -2.49 -1.93
CA GLU A 120 18.06 -3.55 -2.85
C GLU A 120 19.02 -3.67 -4.04
N LYS A 121 19.40 -2.53 -4.64
CA LYS A 121 20.36 -2.51 -5.75
C LYS A 121 21.70 -3.13 -5.37
N THR A 122 22.17 -2.84 -4.15
CA THR A 122 23.45 -3.37 -3.63
C THR A 122 23.36 -4.87 -3.40
N LEU A 123 22.31 -5.34 -2.73
CA LEU A 123 22.08 -6.77 -2.47
C LEU A 123 21.86 -7.57 -3.75
N TYR A 124 21.17 -6.99 -4.74
CA TYR A 124 20.96 -7.60 -6.05
C TYR A 124 22.27 -7.74 -6.83
N ALA A 125 23.06 -6.67 -6.91
CA ALA A 125 24.37 -6.72 -7.58
C ALA A 125 25.30 -7.76 -6.94
N ASP A 126 25.29 -7.83 -5.61
CA ASP A 126 26.05 -8.82 -4.85
C ASP A 126 25.58 -10.26 -5.15
N PHE A 127 24.27 -10.50 -5.19
CA PHE A 127 23.69 -11.78 -5.62
C PHE A 127 24.15 -12.15 -7.04
N VAL A 128 24.00 -11.24 -8.02
CA VAL A 128 24.34 -11.51 -9.42
C VAL A 128 25.82 -11.84 -9.58
N LEU A 129 26.70 -11.11 -8.88
CA LEU A 129 28.14 -11.40 -8.89
C LEU A 129 28.42 -12.81 -8.38
N LYS A 130 27.90 -13.17 -7.20
CA LYS A 130 28.13 -14.48 -6.58
C LYS A 130 27.50 -15.63 -7.35
N TRP A 131 26.33 -15.40 -7.94
CA TRP A 131 25.67 -16.36 -8.82
C TRP A 131 26.51 -16.65 -10.06
N ASN A 132 27.08 -15.62 -10.70
CA ASN A 132 27.98 -15.83 -11.85
C ASN A 132 29.27 -16.55 -11.45
N GLU A 133 29.85 -16.26 -10.29
CA GLU A 133 31.00 -17.04 -9.78
C GLU A 133 30.62 -18.49 -9.47
N TYR A 134 29.42 -18.73 -8.96
CA TYR A 134 28.90 -20.07 -8.72
C TYR A 134 28.75 -20.86 -10.01
N LEU A 135 28.24 -20.25 -11.08
CA LEU A 135 28.12 -20.88 -12.40
C LEU A 135 29.48 -21.26 -13.01
N LYS A 136 30.57 -20.57 -12.66
CA LYS A 136 31.92 -21.00 -13.05
C LYS A 136 32.35 -22.27 -12.32
N GLN A 137 32.02 -22.39 -11.03
CA GLN A 137 32.27 -23.63 -10.26
C GLN A 137 31.42 -24.79 -10.80
N HIS A 138 30.17 -24.53 -11.16
CA HIS A 138 29.28 -25.49 -11.80
C HIS A 138 29.91 -26.14 -13.04
N GLN A 139 30.48 -25.34 -13.96
CA GLN A 139 31.11 -25.87 -15.18
C GLN A 139 32.26 -26.84 -14.89
N GLN A 140 33.10 -26.52 -13.89
CA GLN A 140 34.19 -27.39 -13.47
C GLN A 140 33.66 -28.69 -12.84
N MET A 141 32.61 -28.58 -12.02
CA MET A 141 31.96 -29.71 -11.38
C MET A 141 31.36 -30.69 -12.39
N VAL A 142 30.64 -30.19 -13.41
CA VAL A 142 30.06 -31.03 -14.47
C VAL A 142 31.16 -31.78 -15.23
N SER A 143 32.27 -31.11 -15.57
CA SER A 143 33.41 -31.75 -16.25
C SER A 143 33.99 -32.91 -15.44
N LEU A 144 34.22 -32.70 -14.13
CA LEU A 144 34.74 -33.74 -13.24
C LEU A 144 33.76 -34.90 -13.10
N SER A 145 32.47 -34.61 -12.94
CA SER A 145 31.45 -35.65 -12.81
C SER A 145 31.30 -36.47 -14.10
N ARG A 146 31.40 -35.84 -15.28
CA ARG A 146 31.41 -36.56 -16.58
C ARG A 146 32.58 -37.53 -16.73
N GLU A 147 33.72 -37.21 -16.13
CA GLU A 147 34.88 -38.10 -16.06
C GLU A 147 34.75 -39.16 -14.95
N ASN A 148 33.61 -39.25 -14.26
CA ASN A 148 33.38 -40.04 -13.05
C ASN A 148 34.39 -39.74 -11.91
N ARG A 149 35.02 -38.56 -11.93
CA ARG A 149 35.90 -38.06 -10.87
C ARG A 149 35.07 -37.47 -9.73
N ASN A 150 34.14 -38.27 -9.21
CA ASN A 150 33.08 -37.83 -8.33
C ASN A 150 33.59 -37.34 -6.97
N GLU A 151 34.70 -37.87 -6.46
CA GLU A 151 35.31 -37.35 -5.22
C GLU A 151 35.87 -35.93 -5.40
N GLU A 152 36.48 -35.63 -6.54
CA GLU A 152 36.97 -34.29 -6.85
C GLU A 152 35.81 -33.31 -7.08
N ALA A 153 34.75 -33.75 -7.78
CA ALA A 153 33.52 -32.99 -7.93
C ALA A 153 32.85 -32.68 -6.57
N LYS A 154 32.85 -33.63 -5.64
CA LYS A 154 32.33 -33.43 -4.27
C LYS A 154 33.13 -32.40 -3.48
N ILE A 155 34.46 -32.41 -3.58
CA ILE A 155 35.31 -31.41 -2.92
C ILE A 155 34.94 -30.01 -3.44
N LEU A 156 34.83 -29.86 -4.76
CA LEU A 156 34.46 -28.59 -5.38
C LEU A 156 33.10 -28.07 -4.91
N ILE A 157 32.08 -28.94 -4.81
CA ILE A 157 30.75 -28.58 -4.30
C ILE A 157 30.77 -28.19 -2.82
N ARG A 158 31.61 -28.83 -2.01
CA ARG A 158 31.66 -28.65 -0.54
C ARG A 158 32.50 -27.46 -0.09
N ASP A 159 33.39 -26.97 -0.94
CA ASP A 159 34.28 -25.86 -0.61
C ASP A 159 33.76 -24.54 -1.18
N ARG A 160 34.31 -24.10 -2.32
CA ARG A 160 34.02 -22.78 -2.88
C ARG A 160 32.57 -22.63 -3.32
N SER A 161 31.99 -23.67 -3.91
CA SER A 161 30.58 -23.67 -4.35
C SER A 161 29.63 -23.56 -3.15
N ASP A 162 29.92 -24.22 -2.02
CA ASP A 162 29.08 -24.13 -0.82
C ASP A 162 29.11 -22.74 -0.17
N MET A 163 30.29 -22.13 -0.12
CA MET A 163 30.44 -20.74 0.34
C MET A 163 29.60 -19.79 -0.52
N LEU A 164 29.75 -19.86 -1.85
CA LEU A 164 28.98 -19.01 -2.78
C LEU A 164 27.47 -19.26 -2.64
N PHE A 165 27.05 -20.54 -2.53
CA PHE A 165 25.66 -20.91 -2.30
C PHE A 165 25.06 -20.21 -1.08
N LYS A 166 25.76 -20.29 0.06
CA LYS A 166 25.32 -19.66 1.31
C LYS A 166 25.28 -18.14 1.19
N GLU A 167 26.31 -17.54 0.59
CA GLU A 167 26.42 -16.10 0.46
C GLU A 167 25.32 -15.51 -0.44
N TYR A 168 25.13 -16.02 -1.66
CA TYR A 168 24.08 -15.50 -2.54
C TYR A 168 22.68 -15.78 -1.97
N SER A 169 22.49 -16.93 -1.30
CA SER A 169 21.21 -17.26 -0.64
C SER A 169 20.92 -16.29 0.50
N SER A 170 21.95 -15.84 1.21
CA SER A 170 21.84 -14.80 2.23
C SER A 170 21.41 -13.48 1.60
N SER A 171 22.02 -13.08 0.48
CA SER A 171 21.66 -11.85 -0.23
C SER A 171 20.21 -11.87 -0.73
N LEU A 172 19.73 -13.01 -1.26
CA LEU A 172 18.31 -13.19 -1.65
C LEU A 172 17.35 -13.12 -0.46
N LYS A 173 17.70 -13.74 0.67
CA LYS A 173 16.89 -13.65 1.91
C LYS A 173 16.86 -12.22 2.45
N ALA A 174 17.97 -11.50 2.38
CA ALA A 174 18.04 -10.09 2.76
C ALA A 174 17.19 -9.22 1.83
N LEU A 175 17.17 -9.47 0.52
CA LEU A 175 16.29 -8.81 -0.42
C LEU A 175 14.80 -9.03 -0.11
N VAL A 176 14.40 -10.27 0.20
CA VAL A 176 13.03 -10.58 0.63
C VAL A 176 12.69 -9.84 1.93
N ALA A 177 13.60 -9.82 2.90
CA ALA A 177 13.40 -9.14 4.17
C ALA A 177 13.23 -7.62 3.98
N GLU A 178 14.06 -7.01 3.12
CA GLU A 178 13.97 -5.59 2.80
C GLU A 178 12.66 -5.25 2.10
N ASN A 179 12.27 -6.02 1.09
CA ASN A 179 10.98 -5.81 0.41
C ASN A 179 9.78 -5.98 1.34
N ARG A 180 9.85 -6.91 2.30
CA ARG A 180 8.82 -7.03 3.36
C ARG A 180 8.80 -5.82 4.29
N HIS A 181 9.97 -5.29 4.63
CA HIS A 181 10.07 -4.10 5.47
C HIS A 181 9.49 -2.88 4.77
N LEU A 182 9.81 -2.66 3.50
CA LEU A 182 9.25 -1.59 2.67
C LEU A 182 7.73 -1.72 2.52
N ALA A 183 7.23 -2.93 2.22
CA ALA A 183 5.78 -3.19 2.20
C ALA A 183 5.09 -2.86 3.55
N HIS A 184 5.76 -3.17 4.67
CA HIS A 184 5.22 -2.87 5.99
C HIS A 184 5.20 -1.36 6.26
N ILE A 185 6.26 -0.62 5.92
CA ILE A 185 6.30 0.85 6.05
C ILE A 185 5.12 1.47 5.29
N GLU A 186 4.93 1.07 4.04
CA GLU A 186 3.83 1.54 3.19
C GLU A 186 2.44 1.22 3.77
N THR A 187 2.29 0.05 4.40
CA THR A 187 1.04 -0.34 5.09
C THR A 187 0.77 0.52 6.33
N VAL A 188 1.82 0.83 7.12
CA VAL A 188 1.70 1.66 8.33
C VAL A 188 1.37 3.10 7.97
N GLU A 189 2.05 3.67 6.97
CA GLU A 189 1.73 5.02 6.47
C GLU A 189 0.30 5.09 5.92
N GLY A 190 -0.15 4.04 5.21
CA GLY A 190 -1.55 3.91 4.79
C GLY A 190 -2.52 3.96 5.97
N ARG A 191 -2.21 3.29 7.09
CA ARG A 191 -3.05 3.28 8.29
C ARG A 191 -3.14 4.66 8.95
N ASP A 192 -2.06 5.45 8.96
CA ASP A 192 -2.09 6.79 9.55
C ASP A 192 -2.98 7.74 8.74
N LEU A 193 -3.01 7.58 7.41
CA LEU A 193 -3.96 8.28 6.53
C LEU A 193 -5.42 7.91 6.85
N VAL A 194 -5.71 6.65 7.20
CA VAL A 194 -7.04 6.22 7.65
C VAL A 194 -7.45 6.97 8.91
N TRP A 195 -6.59 7.02 9.92
CA TRP A 195 -6.91 7.66 11.20
C TRP A 195 -7.17 9.17 11.06
N LEU A 196 -6.36 9.87 10.28
CA LEU A 196 -6.57 11.29 9.96
C LEU A 196 -7.92 11.52 9.27
N SER A 197 -8.30 10.62 8.36
CA SER A 197 -9.54 10.71 7.60
C SER A 197 -10.76 10.44 8.48
N VAL A 198 -10.69 9.44 9.36
CA VAL A 198 -11.72 9.17 10.37
C VAL A 198 -11.90 10.36 11.30
N ALA A 199 -10.81 10.94 11.80
CA ALA A 199 -10.86 12.12 12.66
C ALA A 199 -11.50 13.33 11.95
N ASN A 200 -11.17 13.57 10.68
CA ASN A 200 -11.77 14.63 9.86
C ASN A 200 -13.28 14.40 9.66
N ILE A 201 -13.69 13.17 9.32
CA ILE A 201 -15.12 12.82 9.18
C ILE A 201 -15.88 13.08 10.48
N LEU A 202 -15.35 12.63 11.63
CA LEU A 202 -15.97 12.87 12.93
C LEU A 202 -16.06 14.36 13.28
N LEU A 203 -15.02 15.14 12.97
CA LEU A 203 -15.00 16.59 13.18
C LEU A 203 -16.05 17.28 12.31
N VAL A 204 -16.15 16.94 11.02
CA VAL A 204 -17.16 17.50 10.10
C VAL A 204 -18.57 17.13 10.56
N LEU A 205 -18.81 15.88 10.97
CA LEU A 205 -20.10 15.46 11.52
C LEU A 205 -20.48 16.26 12.78
N GLY A 206 -19.52 16.48 13.69
CA GLY A 206 -19.71 17.31 14.87
C GLY A 206 -20.05 18.77 14.53
N LEU A 207 -19.33 19.38 13.60
CA LEU A 207 -19.58 20.75 13.14
C LEU A 207 -20.94 20.89 12.44
N VAL A 208 -21.33 19.91 11.63
CA VAL A 208 -22.65 19.87 10.99
C VAL A 208 -23.76 19.74 12.03
N ALA A 209 -23.63 18.83 13.00
CA ALA A 209 -24.60 18.68 14.09
C ALA A 209 -24.74 19.98 14.91
N TYR A 210 -23.62 20.64 15.21
CA TYR A 210 -23.60 21.93 15.89
C TYR A 210 -24.26 23.05 15.05
N ALA A 211 -23.98 23.11 13.75
CA ALA A 211 -24.61 24.07 12.84
C ALA A 211 -26.14 23.86 12.77
N VAL A 212 -26.60 22.61 12.72
CA VAL A 212 -28.04 22.27 12.77
C VAL A 212 -28.65 22.68 14.11
N TYR A 213 -27.99 22.35 15.23
CA TYR A 213 -28.45 22.71 16.57
C TYR A 213 -28.64 24.23 16.72
N THR A 214 -27.64 25.03 16.33
CA THR A 214 -27.72 26.49 16.41
C THR A 214 -28.80 27.07 15.50
N THR A 215 -29.03 26.46 14.32
CA THR A 215 -30.12 26.81 13.41
C THR A 215 -31.49 26.57 14.06
N VAL A 216 -31.68 25.42 14.70
CA VAL A 216 -32.93 25.11 15.42
C VAL A 216 -33.16 26.08 16.59
N GLN A 217 -32.13 26.36 17.39
CA GLN A 217 -32.24 27.33 18.50
C GLN A 217 -32.55 28.74 18.03
N TYR A 218 -31.94 29.16 16.93
CA TYR A 218 -32.24 30.45 16.31
C TYR A 218 -33.69 30.53 15.83
N MET A 219 -34.20 29.48 15.16
CA MET A 219 -35.60 29.40 14.76
C MET A 219 -36.53 29.48 15.97
N LYS A 220 -36.26 28.72 17.05
CA LYS A 220 -37.05 28.79 18.30
C LYS A 220 -37.09 30.20 18.89
N LYS A 221 -35.94 30.86 19.05
CA LYS A 221 -35.85 32.23 19.58
C LYS A 221 -36.60 33.23 18.71
N MET A 222 -36.55 33.04 17.39
CA MET A 222 -37.28 33.86 16.43
C MET A 222 -38.80 33.69 16.55
N PHE A 223 -39.30 32.45 16.56
CA PHE A 223 -40.72 32.16 16.77
C PHE A 223 -41.23 32.74 18.09
N ASN A 224 -40.50 32.56 19.20
CA ASN A 224 -40.87 33.15 20.49
C ASN A 224 -40.97 34.67 20.40
N LYS A 225 -39.98 35.35 19.79
CA LYS A 225 -40.00 36.81 19.65
C LYS A 225 -41.17 37.32 18.81
N VAL A 226 -41.52 36.61 17.73
CA VAL A 226 -42.68 36.94 16.88
C VAL A 226 -43.99 36.75 17.67
N ILE A 227 -44.14 35.64 18.39
CA ILE A 227 -45.33 35.36 19.22
C ILE A 227 -45.49 36.44 20.30
N THR A 228 -44.45 36.74 21.08
CA THR A 228 -44.50 37.77 22.14
C THR A 228 -44.86 39.15 21.59
N SER A 229 -44.31 39.52 20.43
CA SER A 229 -44.65 40.81 19.78
C SER A 229 -46.10 40.86 19.31
N CYS A 230 -46.67 39.75 18.85
CA CYS A 230 -48.08 39.71 18.47
C CYS A 230 -49.01 39.74 19.69
N VAL A 231 -48.64 39.04 20.78
CA VAL A 231 -49.37 39.09 22.04
C VAL A 231 -49.38 40.51 22.61
N SER A 232 -48.23 41.21 22.63
CA SER A 232 -48.15 42.57 23.14
C SER A 232 -49.03 43.56 22.35
N ILE A 233 -49.02 43.46 21.02
CA ILE A 233 -49.88 44.28 20.14
C ILE A 233 -51.37 43.97 20.37
N MET A 234 -51.73 42.70 20.60
CA MET A 234 -53.11 42.33 20.90
C MET A 234 -53.57 42.88 22.25
N THR A 235 -52.72 42.85 23.28
CA THR A 235 -53.03 43.43 24.60
C THR A 235 -53.17 44.95 24.56
N GLU A 236 -52.34 45.65 23.78
CA GLU A 236 -52.46 47.11 23.59
C GLU A 236 -53.75 47.51 22.85
N LEU A 237 -54.28 46.65 21.98
CA LEU A 237 -55.51 46.90 21.23
C LEU A 237 -56.79 46.47 21.97
N SER A 238 -56.67 45.73 23.07
CA SER A 238 -57.79 45.29 23.91
C SER A 238 -58.11 46.23 25.06
N VAL A 239 -57.29 47.26 25.26
CA VAL A 239 -57.49 48.38 26.20
C VAL A 239 -58.03 49.57 25.41
#